data_AF-A0A8P0P7S4-F1
#
_entry.id   AF-A0A8P0P7S4-F1
#
_cell.length_a   1.000
_cell.length_b   1.000
_cell.length_c   1.000
_cell.angle_alpha   90.00
_cell.angle_beta   90.00
_cell.angle_gamma   90.00
#
_symmetry.space_group_name_H-M   'P 1'
#
loop_
_entity.id
_entity.type
_entity.pdbx_description
1 polymer ?
#
loop_
_entity_poly.entity_id
_entity_poly.type
_entity_poly.pdbx_seq_one_letter_code
_entity_poly.pdbx_strand_id
1 'polypeptide(L)'
;MPLPFPGSSVELQPEPSLTRSLAHSVVDSAIVRRRLRFLSVQARSKGVKLGMQSIPIATACTIYHKFFCEIDLDAYDPYLVAMSSLYLAGKVEEQHLRTRDIINVSNRYFHPGSEPLELDSRFWALRDSIVQCELLMLRVLRFQVSFQHPHKYLLHYLISLKNWLNRYSWQRTPVSVTAWALLRDSYHGGLCLRFRAQHIAVAVIHLALQAYGVEVPAEAEAEKPWWQIYTMDTEIP
;
A
#
# COMPACT_ATOMS: atom_id res chain seq x y z
N MET A 1 -11.24 -53.95 23.46
CA MET A 1 -10.78 -52.66 24.01
C MET A 1 -9.32 -52.47 23.62
N PRO A 2 -8.87 -51.25 23.28
CA PRO A 2 -8.62 -50.84 21.90
C PRO A 2 -7.13 -50.71 21.51
N LEU A 3 -6.90 -50.68 20.19
CA LEU A 3 -5.66 -50.36 19.50
C LEU A 3 -5.29 -48.87 19.63
N PRO A 4 -4.00 -48.50 19.66
CA PRO A 4 -3.57 -47.15 19.33
C PRO A 4 -3.11 -47.08 17.85
N PHE A 5 -3.72 -46.20 17.07
CA PHE A 5 -3.07 -45.59 15.90
C PHE A 5 -2.16 -44.45 16.40
N PRO A 6 -1.03 -44.19 15.73
CA PRO A 6 -1.08 -43.08 14.77
C PRO A 6 -0.28 -43.34 13.48
N GLY A 7 -0.84 -42.85 12.37
CA GLY A 7 -0.14 -42.72 11.10
C GLY A 7 0.90 -41.60 11.17
N SER A 8 2.07 -41.87 10.65
CA SER A 8 3.08 -40.87 10.30
C SER A 8 3.04 -40.65 8.79
N SER A 9 2.12 -39.79 8.34
CA SER A 9 2.27 -39.15 7.04
C SER A 9 3.27 -38.01 7.21
N VAL A 10 4.41 -38.14 6.55
CA VAL A 10 5.45 -37.13 6.43
C VAL A 10 4.86 -35.91 5.71
N GLU A 11 4.52 -34.86 6.46
CA GLU A 11 4.11 -33.58 5.90
C GLU A 11 5.37 -32.76 5.62
N LEU A 12 5.74 -32.70 4.34
CA LEU A 12 6.82 -31.88 3.81
C LEU A 12 6.45 -30.39 3.99
N GLN A 13 6.90 -29.76 5.08
CA GLN A 13 6.82 -28.31 5.25
C GLN A 13 7.83 -27.65 4.30
N PRO A 14 7.44 -26.74 3.39
CA PRO A 14 8.40 -25.97 2.62
C PRO A 14 9.01 -24.87 3.48
N GLU A 15 10.35 -24.88 3.59
CA GLU A 15 11.20 -23.89 4.27
C GLU A 15 10.86 -22.43 3.85
N PRO A 16 10.31 -21.59 4.75
CA PRO A 16 9.83 -20.23 4.44
C PRO A 16 10.93 -19.15 4.42
N SER A 17 12.20 -19.53 4.53
CA SER A 17 13.33 -18.62 4.75
C SER A 17 13.94 -18.08 3.45
N LEU A 18 14.02 -18.90 2.39
CA LEU A 18 14.69 -18.55 1.13
C LEU A 18 13.78 -17.79 0.14
N THR A 19 12.51 -18.17 0.06
CA THR A 19 11.49 -17.50 -0.79
C THR A 19 11.25 -16.06 -0.35
N ARG A 20 11.28 -15.81 0.96
CA ARG A 20 11.11 -14.47 1.54
C ARG A 20 12.23 -13.52 1.10
N SER A 21 13.48 -14.00 1.02
CA SER A 21 14.66 -13.21 0.57
C SER A 21 14.59 -12.80 -0.91
N LEU A 22 14.17 -13.72 -1.79
CA LEU A 22 14.01 -13.41 -3.22
C LEU A 22 12.84 -12.45 -3.48
N ALA A 23 11.72 -12.63 -2.76
CA ALA A 23 10.60 -11.69 -2.78
C ALA A 23 11.02 -10.27 -2.32
N HIS A 24 11.97 -10.16 -1.38
CA HIS A 24 12.50 -8.87 -0.94
C HIS A 24 13.27 -8.11 -2.03
N SER A 25 14.00 -8.80 -2.92
CA SER A 25 14.71 -8.16 -4.04
C SER A 25 13.77 -7.72 -5.18
N VAL A 26 12.69 -8.48 -5.37
CA VAL A 26 11.68 -8.30 -6.41
C VAL A 26 10.83 -7.05 -6.17
N VAL A 27 10.44 -6.81 -4.92
CA VAL A 27 9.62 -5.65 -4.51
C VAL A 27 10.38 -4.32 -4.68
N ASP A 28 11.71 -4.33 -4.50
CA ASP A 28 12.57 -3.15 -4.69
C ASP A 28 12.98 -2.91 -6.15
N SER A 29 12.59 -3.81 -7.06
CA SER A 29 12.91 -3.66 -8.49
C SER A 29 12.33 -2.36 -9.05
N ALA A 30 13.16 -1.62 -9.80
CA ALA A 30 12.75 -0.38 -10.46
C ALA A 30 11.49 -0.57 -11.35
N ILE A 31 11.26 -1.80 -11.78
CA ILE A 31 10.10 -2.26 -12.54
C ILE A 31 8.81 -2.17 -11.71
N VAL A 32 8.80 -2.70 -10.49
CA VAL A 32 7.68 -2.61 -9.55
C VAL A 32 7.41 -1.15 -9.18
N ARG A 33 8.46 -0.35 -8.94
CA ARG A 33 8.34 1.10 -8.72
C ARG A 33 7.74 1.85 -9.91
N ARG A 34 8.10 1.49 -11.15
CA ARG A 34 7.53 2.08 -12.37
C ARG A 34 6.07 1.66 -12.59
N ARG A 35 5.71 0.44 -12.20
CA ARG A 35 4.34 -0.11 -12.24
C ARG A 35 3.44 0.42 -11.10
N LEU A 36 3.99 0.73 -9.93
CA LEU A 36 3.26 1.44 -8.87
C LEU A 36 3.10 2.93 -9.16
N ARG A 37 4.00 3.51 -9.96
CA ARG A 37 3.78 4.86 -10.50
C ARG A 37 2.49 4.90 -11.33
N PHE A 38 2.17 3.87 -12.10
CA PHE A 38 0.88 3.75 -12.78
C PHE A 38 -0.30 3.85 -11.79
N LEU A 39 -0.34 3.00 -10.75
CA LEU A 39 -1.36 3.05 -9.69
C LEU A 39 -1.48 4.44 -9.04
N SER A 40 -0.35 5.06 -8.70
CA SER A 40 -0.32 6.39 -8.08
C SER A 40 -0.71 7.54 -9.04
N VAL A 41 -0.45 7.39 -10.34
CA VAL A 41 -0.84 8.36 -11.39
C VAL A 41 -2.34 8.24 -11.66
N GLN A 42 -2.91 7.03 -11.67
CA GLN A 42 -4.36 6.84 -11.73
C GLN A 42 -5.06 7.50 -10.54
N ALA A 43 -4.46 7.38 -9.35
CA ALA A 43 -4.92 8.06 -8.15
C ALA A 43 -4.76 9.60 -8.17
N ARG A 44 -3.68 10.12 -8.77
CA ARG A 44 -3.35 11.55 -8.80
C ARG A 44 -4.01 12.31 -9.94
N SER A 45 -4.57 11.62 -10.93
CA SER A 45 -5.28 12.20 -12.06
C SER A 45 -6.57 12.89 -11.60
N LYS A 46 -6.42 14.09 -11.03
CA LYS A 46 -7.49 15.01 -10.63
C LYS A 46 -8.35 15.48 -11.82
N GLY A 47 -7.98 15.12 -13.05
CA GLY A 47 -8.66 15.55 -14.27
C GLY A 47 -9.73 14.60 -14.79
N VAL A 48 -9.65 13.28 -14.57
CA VAL A 48 -10.66 12.32 -15.08
C VAL A 48 -10.80 11.08 -14.17
N LYS A 49 -11.88 11.09 -13.37
CA LYS A 49 -12.84 9.99 -13.10
C LYS A 49 -12.57 8.82 -12.13
N LEU A 50 -11.53 8.79 -11.29
CA LEU A 50 -11.48 7.77 -10.21
C LEU A 50 -11.74 8.32 -8.80
N GLY A 51 -11.32 9.54 -8.48
CA GLY A 51 -11.66 10.20 -7.21
C GLY A 51 -11.36 9.35 -5.95
N MET A 52 -10.37 8.46 -6.03
CA MET A 52 -10.10 7.50 -4.96
C MET A 52 -9.55 8.19 -3.73
N GLN A 53 -10.09 7.81 -2.57
CA GLN A 53 -9.52 8.23 -1.29
C GLN A 53 -8.15 7.61 -1.10
N SER A 54 -7.32 8.26 -0.28
CA SER A 54 -5.98 7.78 0.07
C SER A 54 -5.92 6.35 0.58
N ILE A 55 -6.95 5.91 1.29
CA ILE A 55 -7.01 4.59 1.93
C ILE A 55 -7.13 3.50 0.87
N PRO A 56 -8.15 3.47 -0.02
CA PRO A 56 -8.25 2.45 -1.06
C PRO A 56 -7.06 2.43 -2.03
N ILE A 57 -6.37 3.54 -2.25
CA ILE A 57 -5.12 3.55 -3.01
C ILE A 57 -4.02 2.79 -2.26
N ALA A 58 -3.90 3.02 -0.95
CA ALA A 58 -2.97 2.31 -0.09
C ALA A 58 -3.30 0.81 0.01
N THR A 59 -4.59 0.45 0.08
CA THR A 59 -5.09 -0.92 0.05
C THR A 59 -4.68 -1.59 -1.25
N ALA A 60 -4.94 -0.95 -2.40
CA ALA A 60 -4.55 -1.46 -3.72
C ALA A 60 -3.03 -1.68 -3.83
N CYS A 61 -2.22 -0.71 -3.40
CA CYS A 61 -0.76 -0.85 -3.39
C CYS A 61 -0.31 -2.03 -2.52
N THR A 62 -0.88 -2.19 -1.32
CA THR A 62 -0.53 -3.30 -0.41
C THR A 62 -0.89 -4.65 -1.02
N ILE A 63 -2.08 -4.76 -1.59
CA ILE A 63 -2.56 -5.95 -2.31
C ILE A 63 -1.60 -6.30 -3.46
N TYR A 64 -1.23 -5.31 -4.27
CA TYR A 64 -0.32 -5.48 -5.39
C TYR A 64 1.05 -6.00 -4.94
N HIS A 65 1.63 -5.37 -3.91
CA HIS A 65 2.91 -5.81 -3.35
C HIS A 65 2.84 -7.23 -2.79
N LYS A 66 1.80 -7.57 -2.02
CA LYS A 66 1.64 -8.93 -1.49
C LYS A 66 1.49 -9.97 -2.59
N PHE A 67 0.75 -9.66 -3.64
CA PHE A 67 0.55 -10.58 -4.77
C PHE A 67 1.88 -10.92 -5.46
N PHE A 68 2.72 -9.93 -5.74
CA PHE A 68 4.04 -10.14 -6.35
C PHE A 68 5.11 -10.69 -5.40
N CYS A 69 4.81 -10.81 -4.10
CA CYS A 69 5.66 -11.59 -3.18
C CYS A 69 5.38 -13.09 -3.26
N GLU A 70 4.15 -13.49 -3.62
CA GLU A 70 3.72 -14.89 -3.67
C GLU A 70 3.79 -15.47 -5.09
N ILE A 71 3.83 -14.62 -6.12
CA ILE A 71 3.78 -15.01 -7.54
C ILE A 71 4.95 -14.39 -8.31
N ASP A 72 5.46 -15.14 -9.28
CA ASP A 72 6.50 -14.69 -10.20
C ASP A 72 6.05 -13.47 -11.03
N LEU A 73 6.92 -12.45 -11.09
CA LEU A 73 6.68 -11.18 -11.79
C LEU A 73 6.36 -11.32 -13.28
N ASP A 74 6.81 -12.41 -13.92
CA ASP A 74 6.74 -12.61 -15.36
C ASP A 74 5.55 -13.50 -15.77
N ALA A 75 4.85 -14.12 -14.82
CA ALA A 75 3.73 -15.01 -15.10
C ALA A 75 2.44 -14.26 -15.45
N TYR A 76 2.30 -13.00 -15.01
CA TYR A 76 1.09 -12.21 -15.17
C TYR A 76 1.37 -10.79 -15.67
N ASP A 77 0.45 -10.25 -16.48
CA ASP A 77 0.50 -8.85 -16.89
C ASP A 77 0.37 -7.94 -15.66
N PRO A 78 1.39 -7.15 -15.32
CA PRO A 78 1.39 -6.29 -14.14
C PRO A 78 0.33 -5.20 -14.21
N TYR A 79 -0.08 -4.80 -15.40
CA TYR A 79 -1.12 -3.79 -15.57
C TYR A 79 -2.51 -4.37 -15.32
N LEU A 80 -2.75 -5.62 -15.72
CA LEU A 80 -3.95 -6.36 -15.36
C LEU A 80 -4.06 -6.51 -13.83
N VAL A 81 -2.98 -6.95 -13.18
CA VAL A 81 -2.92 -7.07 -11.71
C VAL A 81 -3.13 -5.72 -11.03
N ALA A 82 -2.56 -4.63 -11.57
CA ALA A 82 -2.79 -3.28 -11.05
C ALA A 82 -4.27 -2.87 -11.14
N MET A 83 -4.93 -3.08 -12.29
CA MET A 83 -6.36 -2.78 -12.46
C MET A 83 -7.24 -3.61 -11.52
N SER A 84 -6.96 -4.91 -11.39
CA SER A 84 -7.67 -5.80 -10.47
C SER A 84 -7.44 -5.43 -9.01
N SER A 85 -6.22 -5.01 -8.63
CA SER A 85 -5.93 -4.53 -7.27
C SER A 85 -6.72 -3.28 -6.90
N LEU A 86 -6.87 -2.32 -7.83
CA LEU A 86 -7.71 -1.14 -7.63
C LEU A 86 -9.19 -1.50 -7.51
N TYR A 87 -9.66 -2.42 -8.36
CA TYR A 87 -11.04 -2.86 -8.34
C TYR A 87 -11.39 -3.56 -7.02
N LEU A 88 -10.53 -4.46 -6.56
CA LEU A 88 -10.67 -5.15 -5.29
C LEU A 88 -10.60 -4.19 -4.11
N ALA A 89 -9.63 -3.27 -4.08
CA ALA A 89 -9.51 -2.27 -3.03
C ALA A 89 -10.73 -1.34 -2.93
N GLY A 90 -11.34 -0.98 -4.06
CA GLY A 90 -12.59 -0.24 -4.09
C GLY A 90 -13.71 -0.99 -3.37
N LYS A 91 -13.85 -2.31 -3.58
CA LYS A 91 -14.84 -3.13 -2.88
C LYS A 91 -14.54 -3.23 -1.38
N VAL A 92 -13.28 -3.47 -1.02
CA VAL A 92 -12.86 -3.66 0.40
C VAL A 92 -13.08 -2.40 1.24
N GLU A 93 -12.82 -1.22 0.66
CA GLU A 93 -13.01 0.07 1.35
C GLU A 93 -14.38 0.70 1.08
N GLU A 94 -15.34 -0.07 0.53
CA GLU A 94 -16.70 0.38 0.21
C GLU A 94 -16.76 1.61 -0.74
N GLN A 95 -15.70 1.83 -1.52
CA GLN A 95 -15.64 2.84 -2.57
C GLN A 95 -16.06 2.23 -3.91
N HIS A 96 -17.28 2.56 -4.34
CA HIS A 96 -17.86 2.05 -5.58
C HIS A 96 -17.14 2.60 -6.83
N LEU A 97 -16.19 1.84 -7.36
CA LEU A 97 -15.49 2.15 -8.62
C LEU A 97 -16.09 1.34 -9.77
N ARG A 98 -16.49 2.02 -10.85
CA ARG A 98 -16.94 1.32 -12.05
C ARG A 98 -15.74 0.75 -12.78
N THR A 99 -15.78 -0.53 -13.15
CA THR A 99 -14.72 -1.20 -13.93
C THR A 99 -14.42 -0.45 -15.23
N ARG A 100 -15.44 0.18 -15.85
CA ARG A 100 -15.27 1.04 -17.02
C ARG A 100 -14.32 2.21 -16.77
N ASP A 101 -14.41 2.84 -15.61
CA ASP A 101 -13.56 3.99 -15.29
C ASP A 101 -12.11 3.55 -15.06
N ILE A 102 -11.90 2.38 -14.43
CA ILE A 102 -10.57 1.77 -14.27
C ILE A 102 -9.93 1.46 -15.63
N ILE A 103 -10.69 0.84 -16.54
CA ILE A 103 -10.21 0.49 -17.89
C ILE A 103 -9.90 1.75 -18.70
N ASN A 104 -10.78 2.75 -18.68
CA ASN A 104 -10.58 3.99 -19.44
C ASN A 104 -9.35 4.77 -18.98
N VAL A 105 -9.16 4.86 -17.66
CA VAL A 105 -8.03 5.56 -17.06
C VAL A 105 -6.72 4.80 -17.34
N SER A 106 -6.78 3.47 -17.37
CA SER A 106 -5.67 2.61 -17.81
C SER A 106 -5.32 2.81 -19.29
N ASN A 107 -6.31 2.82 -20.18
CA ASN A 107 -6.08 3.04 -21.60
C ASN A 107 -5.50 4.42 -21.90
N ARG A 108 -5.99 5.46 -21.22
CA ARG A 108 -5.47 6.83 -21.37
C ARG A 108 -4.02 6.96 -20.93
N TYR A 109 -3.56 6.13 -20.00
CA TYR A 109 -2.15 6.12 -19.59
C TYR A 109 -1.25 5.55 -20.70
N PHE A 110 -1.69 4.50 -21.40
CA PHE A 110 -0.93 3.91 -22.51
C PHE A 110 -0.98 4.75 -23.79
N HIS A 111 -2.13 5.38 -24.05
CA HIS A 111 -2.36 6.18 -25.25
C HIS A 111 -2.78 7.60 -24.86
N PRO A 112 -1.81 8.49 -24.54
CA PRO A 112 -2.11 9.87 -24.15
C PRO A 112 -2.67 10.64 -25.36
N GLY A 113 -4.01 10.71 -25.45
CA GLY A 113 -4.72 11.40 -26.53
C GLY A 113 -5.76 10.55 -27.26
N SER A 114 -5.88 9.25 -26.97
CA SER A 114 -6.95 8.43 -27.53
C SER A 114 -8.30 8.76 -26.92
N GLU A 115 -9.36 8.70 -27.72
CA GLU A 115 -10.75 8.74 -27.23
C GLU A 115 -11.01 7.59 -26.23
N PRO A 116 -12.02 7.72 -25.34
CA PRO A 116 -12.42 6.63 -24.46
C PRO A 116 -12.66 5.37 -25.30
N LEU A 117 -12.18 4.21 -24.83
CA LEU A 117 -12.39 2.93 -25.51
C LEU A 117 -13.88 2.77 -25.81
N GLU A 118 -14.21 2.50 -27.06
CA GLU A 118 -15.55 2.06 -27.43
C GLU A 118 -15.89 0.76 -26.68
N LEU A 119 -17.16 0.55 -26.37
CA LEU A 119 -17.68 -0.63 -25.68
C LEU A 119 -17.67 -1.86 -26.59
N ASP A 120 -16.50 -2.20 -27.10
CA ASP A 120 -16.28 -3.29 -28.04
C ASP A 120 -15.98 -4.61 -27.30
N SER A 121 -15.94 -5.71 -28.05
CA SER A 121 -15.54 -7.06 -27.61
C SER A 121 -14.27 -7.07 -26.74
N ARG A 122 -13.27 -6.25 -27.08
CA ARG A 122 -12.02 -6.10 -26.31
C ARG A 122 -12.25 -5.55 -24.90
N PHE A 123 -13.20 -4.62 -24.72
CA PHE A 123 -13.55 -4.07 -23.41
C PHE A 123 -14.14 -5.16 -22.50
N TRP A 124 -15.05 -5.96 -23.05
CA TRP A 124 -15.69 -7.06 -22.32
C TRP A 124 -14.68 -8.14 -21.93
N ALA A 125 -13.81 -8.55 -22.85
CA ALA A 125 -12.74 -9.50 -22.56
C ALA A 125 -11.78 -9.00 -21.46
N LEU A 126 -11.41 -7.71 -21.48
CA LEU A 126 -10.57 -7.12 -20.44
C LEU A 126 -11.29 -7.05 -19.10
N ARG A 127 -12.57 -6.68 -19.09
CA ARG A 127 -13.40 -6.65 -17.89
C ARG A 127 -13.51 -8.04 -17.27
N ASP A 128 -13.72 -9.08 -18.07
CA ASP A 128 -13.78 -10.45 -17.57
C ASP A 128 -12.41 -10.92 -17.05
N SER A 129 -11.32 -10.53 -17.71
CA SER A 129 -9.95 -10.79 -17.24
C SER A 129 -9.67 -10.12 -15.89
N ILE A 130 -10.16 -8.89 -15.67
CA ILE A 130 -10.04 -8.18 -14.38
C ILE A 130 -10.75 -8.94 -13.27
N VAL A 131 -11.97 -9.44 -13.53
CA VAL A 131 -12.77 -10.22 -12.56
C VAL A 131 -12.12 -11.56 -12.26
N GLN A 132 -11.57 -12.26 -13.26
CA GLN A 132 -10.84 -13.52 -13.04
C GLN A 132 -9.56 -13.28 -12.23
N CYS A 133 -8.81 -12.23 -12.55
CA CYS A 133 -7.62 -11.85 -11.82
C CYS A 133 -7.94 -11.44 -10.37
N GLU A 134 -9.05 -10.74 -10.13
CA GLU A 134 -9.53 -10.44 -8.77
C GLU A 134 -9.73 -11.72 -7.95
N LEU A 135 -10.42 -12.73 -8.50
CA LEU A 135 -10.64 -14.01 -7.82
C LEU A 135 -9.33 -14.75 -7.54
N LEU A 136 -8.37 -14.70 -8.47
CA LEU A 136 -7.04 -15.24 -8.27
C LEU A 136 -6.33 -14.52 -7.11
N MET A 137 -6.33 -13.19 -7.10
CA MET A 137 -5.70 -12.40 -6.04
C MET A 137 -6.29 -12.71 -4.67
N LEU A 138 -7.62 -12.85 -4.57
CA LEU A 138 -8.28 -13.25 -3.32
C LEU A 138 -7.81 -14.61 -2.81
N ARG A 139 -7.64 -15.59 -3.70
CA ARG A 139 -7.14 -16.94 -3.34
C ARG A 139 -5.69 -16.89 -2.89
N VAL A 140 -4.83 -16.18 -3.61
CA VAL A 140 -3.40 -16.03 -3.29
C VAL A 140 -3.22 -15.34 -1.94
N LEU A 141 -4.01 -14.28 -1.70
CA LEU A 141 -4.00 -13.54 -0.43
C LEU A 141 -4.77 -14.23 0.70
N ARG A 142 -5.32 -15.44 0.46
CA ARG A 142 -6.14 -16.19 1.43
C ARG A 142 -7.27 -15.34 2.03
N PHE A 143 -7.89 -14.49 1.22
CA PHE A 143 -8.93 -13.54 1.62
C PHE A 143 -8.51 -12.54 2.71
N GLN A 144 -7.22 -12.38 2.99
CA GLN A 144 -6.68 -11.39 3.92
C GLN A 144 -6.50 -10.03 3.23
N VAL A 145 -7.63 -9.37 2.95
CA VAL A 145 -7.66 -8.08 2.25
C VAL A 145 -7.89 -6.88 3.17
N SER A 146 -8.08 -7.10 4.47
CA SER A 146 -8.15 -6.02 5.46
C SER A 146 -6.74 -5.62 5.89
N PHE A 147 -6.35 -4.36 5.65
CA PHE A 147 -5.04 -3.85 6.00
C PHE A 147 -5.17 -2.64 6.94
N GLN A 148 -4.26 -2.57 7.91
CA GLN A 148 -4.09 -1.37 8.70
C GLN A 148 -3.18 -0.39 7.96
N HIS A 149 -3.70 0.80 7.68
CA HIS A 149 -2.97 1.81 6.95
C HIS A 149 -2.33 2.87 7.86
N PRO A 150 -1.09 3.32 7.56
CA PRO A 150 -0.40 4.38 8.31
C PRO A 150 -1.14 5.73 8.32
N HIS A 151 -2.10 5.94 7.40
CA HIS A 151 -2.90 7.18 7.33
C HIS A 151 -3.62 7.53 8.63
N LYS A 152 -4.19 6.53 9.32
CA LYS A 152 -4.89 6.74 10.59
C LYS A 152 -3.91 7.23 11.67
N TYR A 153 -2.79 6.53 11.82
CA TYR A 153 -1.76 6.86 12.81
C TYR A 153 -1.10 8.21 12.53
N LEU A 154 -0.80 8.50 11.25
CA LEU A 154 -0.23 9.78 10.83
C LEU A 154 -1.10 10.95 11.28
N LEU A 155 -2.43 10.87 11.09
CA LEU A 155 -3.34 11.94 11.51
C LEU A 155 -3.35 12.12 13.03
N HIS A 156 -3.42 11.02 13.79
CA HIS A 156 -3.38 11.08 15.25
C HIS A 156 -2.08 11.73 15.75
N TYR A 157 -0.93 11.31 15.22
CA TYR A 157 0.37 11.84 15.63
C TYR A 157 0.56 13.31 15.22
N LEU A 158 0.12 13.72 14.04
CA LEU A 158 0.18 15.12 13.62
C LEU A 158 -0.69 16.04 14.50
N ILE A 159 -1.85 15.56 14.96
CA ILE A 159 -2.71 16.32 15.88
C ILE A 159 -2.04 16.46 17.25
N SER A 160 -1.45 15.39 17.78
CA SER A 160 -0.69 15.43 19.03
C SER A 160 0.51 16.38 18.94
N LEU A 161 1.28 16.32 17.85
CA LEU A 161 2.43 17.19 17.62
C LEU A 161 2.03 18.66 17.47
N LYS A 162 0.90 18.95 16.81
CA LYS A 162 0.36 20.31 16.72
C LYS A 162 0.05 20.91 18.09
N ASN A 163 -0.35 20.09 19.07
CA ASN A 163 -0.61 20.57 20.43
C ASN A 163 0.68 20.83 21.21
N TRP A 164 1.76 20.12 20.89
CA TRP A 164 3.07 20.30 21.53
C TRP A 164 3.91 21.42 20.91
N LEU A 165 3.70 21.73 19.63
CA LEU A 165 4.46 22.75 18.90
C LEU A 165 3.78 24.14 18.98
N ASN A 166 4.60 25.20 19.03
CA ASN A 166 4.12 26.57 18.98
C ASN A 166 3.30 26.83 17.70
N ARG A 167 2.12 27.45 17.84
CA ARG A 167 1.18 27.72 16.71
C ARG A 167 1.84 28.49 15.56
N TYR A 168 2.82 29.34 15.87
CA TYR A 168 3.57 30.13 14.89
C TYR A 168 4.49 29.27 14.01
N SER A 169 5.28 28.36 14.61
CA SER A 169 6.18 27.46 13.86
C SER A 169 5.42 26.44 13.02
N TRP A 170 4.28 25.96 13.51
CA TRP A 170 3.42 25.00 12.78
C TRP A 170 2.72 25.62 11.57
N GLN A 171 2.33 26.89 11.62
CA GLN A 171 1.73 27.58 10.47
C GLN A 171 2.75 27.89 9.37
N ARG A 172 4.02 28.07 9.74
CA ARG A 172 5.10 28.41 8.81
C ARG A 172 5.68 27.19 8.08
N THR A 173 5.58 26.00 8.66
CA THR A 173 6.16 24.78 8.11
C THR A 173 5.05 23.80 7.70
N PRO A 174 4.89 23.46 6.42
CA PRO A 174 3.87 22.51 5.98
C PRO A 174 4.30 21.05 6.27
N VAL A 175 4.69 20.76 7.51
CA VAL A 175 5.14 19.43 7.99
C VAL A 175 4.09 18.37 7.67
N SER A 176 2.80 18.67 7.89
CA SER A 176 1.70 17.76 7.60
C SER A 176 1.58 17.40 6.12
N VAL A 177 1.79 18.37 5.22
CA VAL A 177 1.72 18.15 3.77
C VAL A 177 2.92 17.33 3.29
N THR A 178 4.12 17.65 3.78
CA THR A 178 5.34 16.91 3.47
C THR A 178 5.28 15.49 4.02
N ALA A 179 4.84 15.30 5.26
CA ALA A 179 4.64 13.98 5.85
C ALA A 179 3.61 13.18 5.03
N TRP A 180 2.51 13.80 4.57
CA TRP A 180 1.59 13.12 3.66
C TRP A 180 2.30 12.70 2.36
N ALA A 181 3.02 13.62 1.70
CA ALA A 181 3.74 13.32 0.46
C ALA A 181 4.74 12.16 0.63
N LEU A 182 5.56 12.20 1.67
CA LEU A 182 6.50 11.14 2.03
C LEU A 182 5.80 9.81 2.32
N LEU A 183 4.63 9.85 2.96
CA LEU A 183 3.83 8.64 3.19
C LEU A 183 3.35 8.03 1.87
N ARG A 184 2.92 8.86 0.91
CA ARG A 184 2.56 8.39 -0.43
C ARG A 184 3.74 7.71 -1.10
N ASP A 185 4.93 8.29 -0.97
CA ASP A 185 6.14 7.76 -1.58
C ASP A 185 6.56 6.44 -0.94
N SER A 186 6.27 6.24 0.34
CA SER A 186 6.55 4.98 1.05
C SER A 186 5.85 3.77 0.43
N TYR A 187 4.65 3.96 -0.16
CA TYR A 187 3.92 2.89 -0.85
C TYR A 187 4.60 2.45 -2.14
N HIS A 188 5.51 3.24 -2.71
CA HIS A 188 6.32 2.79 -3.85
C HIS A 188 7.40 1.80 -3.45
N GLY A 189 7.90 1.85 -2.20
CA GLY A 189 9.07 1.10 -1.74
C GLY A 189 8.79 -0.19 -0.97
N GLY A 190 7.58 -0.76 -1.06
CA GLY A 190 7.23 -2.01 -0.35
C GLY A 190 7.33 -1.93 1.18
N LEU A 191 7.53 -0.73 1.75
CA LEU A 191 7.73 -0.53 3.18
C LEU A 191 6.54 -1.00 4.00
N CYS A 192 5.34 -0.96 3.42
CA CYS A 192 4.08 -1.45 3.99
C CYS A 192 4.07 -2.95 4.29
N LEU A 193 4.95 -3.73 3.65
CA LEU A 193 5.12 -5.16 3.95
C LEU A 193 6.19 -5.41 5.02
N ARG A 194 7.17 -4.51 5.13
CA ARG A 194 8.35 -4.68 5.98
C ARG A 194 8.12 -4.16 7.40
N PHE A 195 7.34 -3.10 7.53
CA PHE A 195 7.15 -2.40 8.81
C PHE A 195 5.67 -2.23 9.14
N ARG A 196 5.35 -2.23 10.44
CA ARG A 196 4.01 -1.94 10.94
C ARG A 196 3.61 -0.50 10.58
N ALA A 197 2.32 -0.28 10.33
CA ALA A 197 1.76 1.01 9.94
C ALA A 197 2.11 2.16 10.91
N GLN A 198 2.17 1.88 12.22
CA GLN A 198 2.58 2.84 13.24
C GLN A 198 4.01 3.37 13.00
N HIS A 199 4.97 2.46 12.76
CA HIS A 199 6.37 2.82 12.56
C HIS A 199 6.58 3.67 11.30
N ILE A 200 5.88 3.32 10.22
CA ILE A 200 5.95 4.09 8.97
C ILE A 200 5.44 5.52 9.19
N ALA A 201 4.33 5.68 9.92
CA ALA A 201 3.78 7.00 10.22
C ALA A 201 4.78 7.86 11.03
N VAL A 202 5.41 7.29 12.05
CA VAL A 202 6.40 7.99 12.88
C VAL A 202 7.65 8.35 12.07
N ALA A 203 8.20 7.41 11.29
CA ALA A 203 9.39 7.63 10.47
C ALA A 203 9.19 8.76 9.45
N VAL A 204 8.01 8.81 8.83
CA VAL A 204 7.65 9.84 7.86
C VAL A 204 7.51 11.23 8.50
N ILE A 205 6.94 11.30 9.71
CA ILE A 205 6.87 12.55 10.47
C ILE A 205 8.26 13.01 10.87
N HIS A 206 9.09 12.11 11.40
CA HIS A 206 10.46 12.40 11.79
C HIS A 206 11.27 12.94 10.61
N LEU A 207 11.18 12.30 9.45
CA LEU A 207 11.82 12.77 8.22
C LEU A 207 11.31 14.15 7.79
N ALA A 208 10.00 14.41 7.91
CA ALA A 208 9.43 15.72 7.61
C ALA A 208 9.93 16.80 8.58
N LEU A 209 10.03 16.51 9.88
CA LEU A 209 10.55 17.43 10.90
C LEU A 209 12.03 17.75 10.67
N GLN A 210 12.84 16.73 10.37
CA GLN A 210 14.24 16.90 10.01
C GLN A 210 14.42 17.75 8.74
N ALA A 211 13.58 17.54 7.73
CA ALA A 211 13.62 18.32 6.49
C ALA A 211 13.35 19.81 6.69
N TYR A 212 12.56 20.18 7.71
CA TYR A 212 12.27 21.57 8.07
C TYR A 212 13.13 22.11 9.22
N GLY A 213 14.02 21.28 9.80
CA GLY A 213 14.84 21.66 10.96
C GLY A 213 14.01 22.04 12.19
N VAL A 214 12.80 21.46 12.34
CA VAL A 214 11.94 21.73 13.49
C VAL A 214 12.28 20.74 14.59
N GLU A 215 12.94 21.22 15.64
CA GLU A 215 13.16 20.45 16.85
C GLU A 215 11.85 20.34 17.64
N VAL A 216 11.49 19.13 18.05
CA VAL A 216 10.30 18.89 18.87
C VAL A 216 10.67 19.20 20.32
N PRO A 217 9.96 20.10 21.02
CA PRO A 217 10.28 20.47 22.40
C PRO A 217 10.32 19.29 23.38
N ALA A 218 9.56 18.22 23.09
CA ALA A 218 9.54 16.99 23.87
C ALA A 218 10.89 16.23 23.90
N GLU A 219 11.86 16.61 23.09
CA GLU A 219 13.20 16.01 23.07
C GLU A 219 14.14 16.60 24.13
N ALA A 220 13.85 17.82 24.63
CA ALA A 220 14.66 18.49 25.64
C ALA A 220 14.30 18.12 27.09
N GLU A 221 13.09 17.60 27.32
CA GLU A 221 12.54 17.32 28.66
C GLU A 221 12.24 15.83 28.94
N ALA A 222 12.33 14.95 27.93
CA ALA A 222 11.97 13.53 28.07
C ALA A 222 13.19 12.59 28.06
N GLU A 223 13.23 11.60 28.96
CA GLU A 223 14.23 10.50 28.98
C GLU A 223 14.19 9.63 27.71
N LYS A 224 13.09 9.70 26.95
CA LYS A 224 12.88 8.93 25.72
C LYS A 224 12.47 9.87 24.58
N PRO A 225 13.04 9.71 23.39
CA PRO A 225 12.66 10.53 22.25
C PRO A 225 11.18 10.34 21.90
N TRP A 226 10.54 11.38 21.37
CA TRP A 226 9.08 11.45 21.17
C TRP A 226 8.53 10.30 20.31
N TRP A 227 9.32 9.75 19.40
CA TRP A 227 8.92 8.58 18.60
C TRP A 227 8.74 7.32 19.43
N GLN A 228 9.50 7.13 20.52
CA GLN A 228 9.41 5.94 21.36
C GLN A 228 8.08 5.86 22.12
N ILE A 229 7.47 7.01 22.45
CA ILE A 229 6.14 7.08 23.06
C ILE A 229 5.09 6.43 22.14
N TYR A 230 5.29 6.56 20.83
CA TYR A 230 4.40 6.00 19.81
C TYR A 230 4.77 4.58 19.38
N THR A 231 5.95 4.07 19.77
CA THR A 231 6.40 2.70 19.49
C THR A 231 6.38 1.79 20.73
N MET A 232 5.74 2.18 21.84
CA MET A 232 5.77 1.44 23.11
C MET A 232 5.17 0.01 23.08
N ASP A 233 4.64 -0.45 21.94
CA ASP A 233 4.25 -1.86 21.72
C ASP A 233 5.43 -2.76 21.30
N THR A 234 6.67 -2.41 21.66
CA THR A 234 7.90 -3.15 21.27
C THR A 234 8.50 -3.92 22.44
N GLU A 235 7.79 -4.97 22.87
CA GLU A 235 8.48 -6.25 23.09
C GLU A 235 8.34 -7.05 21.78
N ILE A 236 9.46 -7.14 21.05
CA ILE A 236 9.61 -8.11 19.97
C ILE A 236 10.14 -9.37 20.66
N PRO A 237 9.36 -10.47 20.75
CA PRO A 237 9.92 -11.77 21.15
C PRO A 237 10.85 -12.34 20.07
#